data_AF-A0A814Y8E4-F1
#
_entry.id   AF-A0A814Y8E4-F1
#
_cell.length_a   1.000
_cell.length_b   1.000
_cell.length_c   1.000
_cell.angle_alpha   90.00
_cell.angle_beta   90.00
_cell.angle_gamma   90.00
#
_symmetry.space_group_name_H-M   'P 1'
#
loop_
_entity.id
_entity.type
_entity.pdbx_description
1 polymer ?
#
loop_
_entity_poly.entity_id
_entity_poly.type
_entity_poly.pdbx_seq_one_letter_code
_entity_poly.pdbx_strand_id
1 'polypeptide(L)'
;MIAFGRKAKLIIDKHYDSCSEQSPLARLYDLYDNGYVLLLGVEHENNTSLHLAEYRFYIRNNIEKNFINGASVINSQTNKPYWFQWNDYDYHSEDFNQIGYAFDSIQGNTNIGKVGLAQCRLMKQHLLVDFAINWMNQNRMK
;
A
#
# COMPACT_ATOMS: atom_id res chain seq x y z
N MET A 1 4.93 9.53 3.46
CA MET A 1 5.78 9.03 2.35
C MET A 1 6.68 10.16 1.85
N ILE A 2 7.85 9.85 1.27
CA ILE A 2 8.76 10.83 0.65
C ILE A 2 8.94 10.42 -0.81
N ALA A 3 9.06 11.39 -1.72
CA ALA A 3 9.31 11.13 -3.13
C ALA A 3 10.33 12.11 -3.71
N PHE A 4 11.08 11.64 -4.70
CA PHE A 4 12.06 12.44 -5.43
C PHE A 4 11.95 12.20 -6.95
N GLY A 5 12.21 13.24 -7.74
CA GLY A 5 12.18 13.19 -9.20
C GLY A 5 10.90 13.72 -9.86
N ARG A 6 10.75 13.45 -11.16
CA ARG A 6 9.81 14.13 -12.06
C ARG A 6 8.34 14.10 -11.60
N LYS A 7 7.91 12.98 -11.01
CA LYS A 7 6.51 12.79 -10.55
C LYS A 7 6.36 12.94 -9.03
N ALA A 8 7.39 13.40 -8.31
CA ALA A 8 7.37 13.47 -6.85
C ALA A 8 6.17 14.27 -6.33
N LYS A 9 6.01 15.53 -6.76
CA LYS A 9 4.88 16.37 -6.36
C LYS A 9 3.54 15.70 -6.68
N LEU A 10 3.37 15.13 -7.88
CA LEU A 10 2.14 14.42 -8.23
C LEU A 10 1.81 13.30 -7.23
N ILE A 11 2.80 12.52 -6.81
CA ILE A 11 2.61 11.38 -5.91
C ILE A 11 2.34 11.82 -4.47
N ILE A 12 3.09 12.79 -3.93
CA ILE A 12 3.02 13.11 -2.48
C ILE A 12 2.11 14.29 -2.12
N ASP A 13 1.70 15.13 -3.09
CA ASP A 13 0.97 16.38 -2.77
C ASP A 13 -0.39 16.07 -2.14
N LYS A 14 -0.81 16.82 -1.12
CA LYS A 14 -2.15 16.70 -0.48
C LYS A 14 -2.65 15.27 -0.28
N HIS A 15 -2.18 14.59 0.75
CA HIS A 15 -2.72 13.30 1.18
C HIS A 15 -3.15 13.38 2.64
N TYR A 16 -4.26 12.70 2.95
CA TYR A 16 -4.79 12.60 4.30
C TYR A 16 -4.20 11.41 5.07
N ASP A 17 -4.02 10.30 4.36
CA ASP A 17 -3.44 9.06 4.88
C ASP A 17 -2.45 8.44 3.87
N SER A 18 -1.93 7.26 4.21
CA SER A 18 -0.94 6.55 3.41
C SER A 18 -1.48 5.45 2.49
N CYS A 19 -2.75 5.04 2.57
CA CYS A 19 -3.23 3.85 1.86
C CYS A 19 -4.66 3.90 1.28
N SER A 20 -5.41 4.99 1.44
CA SER A 20 -6.70 5.20 0.79
C SER A 20 -6.59 5.55 -0.70
N GLU A 21 -7.74 5.75 -1.38
CA GLU A 21 -7.76 6.26 -2.76
C GLU A 21 -7.11 7.64 -2.95
N GLN A 22 -6.98 8.44 -1.88
CA GLN A 22 -6.32 9.75 -1.95
C GLN A 22 -4.82 9.69 -1.60
N SER A 23 -4.32 8.50 -1.29
CA SER A 23 -2.95 8.29 -0.83
C SER A 23 -1.92 8.31 -1.96
N PRO A 24 -0.63 8.47 -1.62
CA PRO A 24 0.45 8.27 -2.59
C PRO A 24 0.49 6.87 -3.22
N LEU A 25 0.01 5.83 -2.51
CA LEU A 25 -0.05 4.48 -3.05
C LEU A 25 -1.07 4.36 -4.19
N ALA A 26 -2.24 4.97 -4.05
CA ALA A 26 -3.26 5.01 -5.10
C ALA A 26 -2.76 5.78 -6.32
N ARG A 27 -2.03 6.89 -6.11
CA ARG A 27 -1.43 7.63 -7.23
C ARG A 27 -0.32 6.87 -7.92
N LEU A 28 0.48 6.09 -7.19
CA LEU A 28 1.45 5.18 -7.81
C LEU A 28 0.73 4.11 -8.64
N TYR A 29 -0.42 3.64 -8.18
CA TYR A 29 -1.24 2.64 -8.86
C TYR A 29 -1.76 3.21 -10.20
N ASP A 30 -2.21 4.46 -10.19
CA ASP A 30 -2.69 5.17 -11.39
C ASP A 30 -1.58 5.43 -12.43
N LEU A 31 -0.31 5.33 -12.04
CA LEU A 31 0.81 5.36 -12.99
C LEU A 31 0.95 4.06 -13.78
N TYR A 32 0.06 3.08 -13.59
CA TYR A 32 -0.12 1.82 -14.31
C TYR A 32 1.19 1.21 -14.87
N ASP A 33 1.58 1.57 -16.10
CA ASP A 33 2.79 1.06 -16.76
C ASP A 33 4.13 1.50 -16.13
N ASN A 34 4.11 2.51 -15.27
CA ASN A 34 5.27 3.16 -14.67
C ASN A 34 5.27 3.10 -13.13
N GLY A 35 4.34 2.35 -12.52
CA GLY A 35 4.27 2.14 -11.08
C GLY A 35 4.88 0.79 -10.69
N TYR A 36 6.04 0.83 -10.04
CA TYR A 36 6.76 -0.38 -9.61
C TYR A 36 7.01 -0.37 -8.10
N VAL A 37 7.06 -1.57 -7.52
CA VAL A 37 7.54 -1.82 -6.15
C VAL A 37 8.82 -2.62 -6.24
N LEU A 38 9.85 -2.15 -5.54
CA LEU A 38 11.09 -2.87 -5.31
C LEU A 38 11.19 -3.25 -3.84
N LEU A 39 11.25 -4.55 -3.57
CA LEU A 39 11.64 -5.08 -2.27
C LEU A 39 13.14 -5.38 -2.33
N LEU A 40 13.92 -4.65 -1.54
CA LEU A 40 15.40 -4.72 -1.53
C LEU A 40 15.86 -5.38 -0.23
N GLY A 41 16.10 -6.70 -0.27
CA GLY A 41 16.53 -7.45 0.92
C GLY A 41 15.43 -7.65 1.97
N VAL A 42 14.16 -7.46 1.58
CA VAL A 42 12.99 -7.63 2.45
C VAL A 42 11.92 -8.46 1.74
N GLU A 43 11.01 -8.99 2.55
CA GLU A 43 9.88 -9.81 2.09
C GLU A 43 8.60 -8.97 1.97
N HIS A 44 7.50 -9.61 1.57
CA HIS A 44 6.25 -8.90 1.28
C HIS A 44 5.53 -8.36 2.52
N GLU A 45 5.89 -8.81 3.72
CA GLU A 45 5.49 -8.16 4.98
C GLU A 45 5.86 -6.67 5.04
N ASN A 46 6.91 -6.25 4.32
CA ASN A 46 7.30 -4.84 4.21
C ASN A 46 6.69 -4.13 2.99
N ASN A 47 5.82 -4.79 2.22
CA ASN A 47 5.24 -4.25 1.01
C ASN A 47 3.98 -3.43 1.32
N THR A 48 4.18 -2.15 1.66
CA THR A 48 3.08 -1.22 2.02
C THR A 48 2.02 -1.08 0.93
N SER A 49 2.32 -1.42 -0.34
CA SER A 49 1.32 -1.38 -1.41
C SER A 49 0.15 -2.35 -1.17
N LEU A 50 0.36 -3.41 -0.39
CA LEU A 50 -0.69 -4.35 -0.02
C LEU A 50 -1.76 -3.71 0.88
N HIS A 51 -1.44 -2.66 1.64
CA HIS A 51 -2.47 -1.91 2.37
C HIS A 51 -3.45 -1.17 1.46
N LEU A 52 -3.04 -0.77 0.25
CA LEU A 52 -4.00 -0.22 -0.72
C LEU A 52 -4.98 -1.29 -1.20
N ALA A 53 -4.49 -2.52 -1.39
CA ALA A 53 -5.36 -3.66 -1.72
C ALA A 53 -6.33 -3.96 -0.58
N GLU A 54 -5.85 -3.92 0.66
CA GLU A 54 -6.65 -4.15 1.86
C GLU A 54 -7.73 -3.08 2.06
N TYR A 55 -7.37 -1.80 1.90
CA TYR A 55 -8.32 -0.70 1.89
C TYR A 55 -9.43 -0.90 0.85
N ARG A 56 -9.06 -1.25 -0.39
CA ARG A 56 -10.02 -1.51 -1.47
C ARG A 56 -10.87 -2.75 -1.20
N PHE A 57 -10.31 -3.78 -0.59
CA PHE A 57 -11.02 -4.98 -0.16
C PHE A 57 -12.09 -4.64 0.89
N TYR A 58 -11.75 -3.85 1.91
CA TYR A 58 -12.69 -3.43 2.95
C TYR A 58 -13.86 -2.61 2.40
N ILE A 59 -13.59 -1.65 1.51
CA ILE A 59 -14.65 -0.87 0.84
C ILE A 59 -15.56 -1.78 0.02
N ARG A 60 -15.00 -2.66 -0.82
CA ARG A 60 -15.79 -3.54 -1.71
C ARG A 60 -16.70 -4.50 -0.93
N ASN A 61 -16.30 -4.88 0.28
CA ASN A 61 -17.05 -5.80 1.13
C ASN A 61 -17.87 -5.11 2.22
N ASN A 62 -18.01 -3.77 2.17
CA ASN A 62 -18.75 -2.97 3.17
C ASN A 62 -18.30 -3.23 4.62
N ILE A 63 -17.00 -3.48 4.82
CA ILE A 63 -16.45 -3.63 6.16
C ILE A 63 -16.48 -2.25 6.83
N GLU A 64 -16.90 -2.22 8.09
CA GLU A 64 -16.98 -0.97 8.86
C GLU A 64 -15.61 -0.56 9.40
N LYS A 65 -15.42 0.76 9.49
CA LYS A 65 -14.28 1.34 10.19
C LYS A 65 -14.53 1.28 11.70
N ASN A 66 -13.94 0.30 12.35
CA ASN A 66 -14.10 0.03 13.79
C ASN A 66 -12.89 0.47 14.63
N PHE A 67 -11.88 1.09 14.02
CA PHE A 67 -10.68 1.55 14.69
C PHE A 67 -10.63 3.09 14.73
N ILE A 68 -10.29 3.67 15.88
CA ILE A 68 -10.09 5.12 16.02
C ILE A 68 -8.60 5.41 16.04
N ASN A 69 -8.12 6.04 14.97
CA ASN A 69 -6.76 6.54 14.88
C ASN A 69 -6.65 7.97 15.41
N GLY A 70 -5.44 8.37 15.77
CA GLY A 70 -5.15 9.74 16.17
C GLY A 70 -3.69 10.12 15.97
N ALA A 71 -3.48 11.39 15.62
CA ALA A 71 -2.14 11.95 15.44
C ALA A 71 -2.09 13.42 15.86
N SER A 72 -0.91 13.86 16.30
CA SER A 72 -0.63 15.29 16.44
C SER A 72 -0.34 15.89 15.07
N VAL A 73 -1.11 16.91 14.68
CA VAL A 73 -0.96 17.60 13.40
C VAL A 73 -0.93 19.10 13.62
N ILE A 74 -0.31 19.84 12.70
CA ILE A 74 -0.27 21.30 12.75
C ILE A 74 -1.54 21.87 12.09
N ASN A 75 -2.26 22.71 12.83
CA ASN A 75 -3.41 23.43 12.29
C ASN A 75 -2.93 24.48 11.28
N SER A 76 -3.41 24.42 10.04
CA SER A 76 -2.98 25.32 8.96
C SER A 76 -3.38 26.78 9.16
N GLN A 77 -4.39 27.07 9.98
CA GLN A 77 -4.85 28.42 10.29
C GLN A 77 -4.10 29.03 11.47
N THR A 78 -3.84 28.24 12.52
CA THR A 78 -3.25 28.75 13.77
C THR A 78 -1.76 28.46 13.92
N ASN A 79 -1.20 27.60 13.07
CA ASN A 79 0.17 27.09 13.13
C ASN A 79 0.56 26.47 14.49
N LYS A 80 -0.42 25.90 15.20
CA LYS A 80 -0.25 25.22 16.50
C LYS A 80 -0.56 23.73 16.37
N PRO A 81 0.10 22.86 17.16
CA PRO A 81 -0.25 21.44 17.19
C PRO A 81 -1.64 21.24 17.78
N TYR A 82 -2.38 20.28 17.25
CA TYR A 82 -3.61 19.76 17.84
C TYR A 82 -3.70 18.26 17.64
N TRP A 83 -4.47 17.59 18.50
CA TRP A 83 -4.76 16.17 18.35
C TRP A 83 -5.92 15.99 17.37
N PHE A 84 -5.67 15.29 16.27
CA PHE A 84 -6.66 14.98 15.26
C PHE A 84 -6.99 13.49 15.32
N GLN A 85 -8.28 13.16 15.30
CA GLN A 85 -8.77 11.78 15.35
C GLN A 85 -9.65 11.47 14.16
N TRP A 86 -9.63 10.21 13.72
CA TRP A 86 -10.46 9.73 12.63
C TRP A 86 -10.77 8.25 12.77
N ASN A 87 -11.87 7.83 12.13
CA ASN A 87 -12.22 6.42 12.00
C ASN A 87 -11.44 5.81 10.83
N ASP A 88 -10.88 4.63 11.07
CA ASP A 88 -10.06 3.88 10.13
C ASP A 88 -10.41 2.40 10.16
N TYR A 89 -9.81 1.67 9.23
CA TYR A 89 -9.84 0.21 9.24
C TYR A 89 -8.78 -0.36 10.18
N ASP A 90 -9.05 -1.54 10.72
CA ASP A 90 -8.07 -2.36 11.42
C ASP A 90 -7.28 -3.17 10.37
N TYR A 91 -6.11 -2.68 9.99
CA TYR A 91 -5.29 -3.28 8.91
C TYR A 91 -4.47 -4.47 9.43
N HIS A 92 -4.38 -5.52 8.64
CA HIS A 92 -3.73 -6.79 8.98
C HIS A 92 -2.69 -7.18 7.92
N SER A 93 -1.42 -7.20 8.32
CA SER A 93 -0.29 -7.53 7.43
C SER A 93 0.24 -8.97 7.57
N GLU A 94 -0.37 -9.78 8.43
CA GLU A 94 0.10 -11.13 8.79
C GLU A 94 0.13 -12.09 7.59
N ASP A 95 -0.76 -11.92 6.62
CA ASP A 95 -0.85 -12.74 5.41
C ASP A 95 -0.16 -12.11 4.19
N PHE A 96 0.51 -10.96 4.33
CA PHE A 96 1.15 -10.27 3.20
C PHE A 96 2.25 -11.12 2.55
N ASN A 97 3.00 -11.88 3.35
CA ASN A 97 3.96 -12.86 2.81
C ASN A 97 3.26 -13.94 1.98
N GLN A 98 2.09 -14.42 2.41
CA GLN A 98 1.34 -15.45 1.68
C GLN A 98 0.79 -14.90 0.35
N ILE A 99 0.19 -13.71 0.36
CA ILE A 99 -0.28 -13.01 -0.84
C ILE A 99 0.88 -12.80 -1.81
N GLY A 100 1.99 -12.26 -1.30
CA GLY A 100 3.16 -11.93 -2.10
C GLY A 100 3.82 -13.14 -2.74
N TYR A 101 3.98 -14.25 -2.00
CA TYR A 101 4.52 -15.49 -2.56
C TYR A 101 3.57 -16.15 -3.56
N ALA A 102 2.26 -16.08 -3.34
CA ALA A 102 1.29 -16.54 -4.33
C ALA A 102 1.39 -15.71 -5.63
N PHE A 103 1.58 -14.39 -5.52
CA PHE A 103 1.82 -13.51 -6.67
C PHE A 103 3.14 -13.83 -7.38
N ASP A 104 4.22 -14.03 -6.63
CA ASP A 104 5.56 -14.36 -7.16
C ASP A 104 5.56 -15.70 -7.90
N SER A 105 4.68 -16.65 -7.53
CA SER A 105 4.56 -17.96 -8.18
C SER A 105 3.98 -17.89 -9.60
N ILE A 106 3.35 -16.78 -9.97
CA ILE A 106 2.79 -16.57 -11.31
C ILE A 106 3.90 -16.11 -12.25
N GLN A 107 4.13 -16.89 -13.30
CA GLN A 107 5.18 -16.60 -14.27
C GLN A 107 5.02 -15.20 -14.90
N GLY A 108 6.08 -14.38 -14.77
CA GLY A 108 6.14 -13.04 -15.36
C GLY A 108 5.64 -11.90 -14.47
N ASN A 109 5.08 -12.19 -13.29
CA ASN A 109 4.56 -11.16 -12.39
C ASN A 109 5.64 -10.46 -11.56
N THR A 110 6.67 -11.20 -11.15
CA THR A 110 7.78 -10.68 -10.35
C THR A 110 9.13 -11.04 -10.98
N ASN A 111 10.00 -10.04 -11.11
CA ASN A 111 11.40 -10.26 -11.41
C ASN A 111 12.17 -10.43 -10.09
N ILE A 112 12.68 -11.64 -9.85
CA ILE A 112 13.47 -11.96 -8.67
C ILE A 112 14.95 -11.99 -9.05
N GLY A 113 15.78 -11.31 -8.28
CA GLY A 113 17.22 -11.21 -8.54
C GLY A 113 18.01 -10.81 -7.30
N LYS A 114 19.28 -10.44 -7.50
CA LYS A 114 20.15 -9.95 -6.41
C LYS A 114 20.68 -8.56 -6.70
N VAL A 115 20.77 -7.75 -5.64
CA VAL A 115 21.56 -6.51 -5.60
C VAL A 115 22.60 -6.67 -4.50
N GLY A 116 23.86 -6.88 -4.88
CA GLY A 116 24.89 -7.36 -3.96
C GLY A 116 24.50 -8.72 -3.37
N LEU A 117 24.41 -8.80 -2.05
CA LEU A 117 23.99 -10.01 -1.33
C LEU A 117 22.47 -10.08 -1.09
N ALA A 118 21.74 -8.98 -1.31
CA ALA A 118 20.32 -8.89 -1.01
C ALA A 118 19.48 -9.57 -2.10
N GLN A 119 18.59 -10.47 -1.70
CA GLN A 119 17.54 -10.96 -2.58
C GLN A 119 16.51 -9.85 -2.80
N CYS A 120 16.14 -9.63 -4.05
CA CYS A 120 15.31 -8.52 -4.46
C CYS A 120 14.13 -8.99 -5.30
N ARG A 121 13.03 -8.25 -5.23
CA ARG A 121 11.82 -8.47 -6.02
C ARG A 121 11.38 -7.17 -6.65
N LEU A 122 11.17 -7.17 -7.97
CA LEU A 122 10.63 -6.04 -8.71
C LEU A 122 9.33 -6.44 -9.40
N MET A 123 8.26 -5.70 -9.14
CA MET A 123 6.92 -6.00 -9.66
C MET A 123 6.15 -4.72 -10.01
N LYS A 124 5.18 -4.82 -10.92
CA LYS A 124 4.24 -3.74 -11.20
C LYS A 124 3.23 -3.65 -10.05
N GLN A 125 3.10 -2.46 -9.47
CA GLN A 125 2.28 -2.26 -8.27
C GLN A 125 0.80 -2.57 -8.53
N HIS A 126 0.25 -2.14 -9.67
CA HIS A 126 -1.17 -2.33 -9.96
C HIS A 126 -1.54 -3.82 -10.08
N LEU A 127 -0.71 -4.64 -10.74
CA LEU A 127 -0.93 -6.08 -10.86
C LEU A 127 -0.92 -6.76 -9.49
N LEU A 128 0.01 -6.37 -8.61
CA LEU A 128 0.07 -6.88 -7.24
C LEU A 128 -1.21 -6.52 -6.47
N VAL A 129 -1.63 -5.25 -6.54
CA VAL A 129 -2.81 -4.76 -5.80
C VAL A 129 -4.08 -5.47 -6.28
N ASP A 130 -4.28 -5.60 -7.59
CA ASP A 130 -5.44 -6.30 -8.16
C ASP A 130 -5.45 -7.78 -7.77
N PHE A 131 -4.30 -8.44 -7.83
CA PHE A 131 -4.14 -9.82 -7.38
C PHE A 131 -4.49 -9.96 -5.89
N ALA A 132 -3.95 -9.09 -5.05
CA ALA A 132 -4.13 -9.13 -3.61
C ALA A 132 -5.61 -8.95 -3.21
N ILE A 133 -6.36 -8.05 -3.87
CA ILE A 133 -7.80 -7.89 -3.63
C ILE A 133 -8.55 -9.21 -3.90
N ASN A 134 -8.25 -9.86 -5.03
CA ASN A 134 -8.88 -11.14 -5.39
C ASN A 134 -8.50 -12.25 -4.41
N TRP A 135 -7.23 -12.30 -3.99
CA TRP A 135 -6.75 -13.26 -3.02
C TRP A 135 -7.46 -13.08 -1.67
N MET A 136 -7.60 -11.85 -1.18
CA MET A 136 -8.30 -11.56 0.08
C MET A 136 -9.78 -11.95 0.02
N ASN A 137 -10.47 -11.68 -1.08
CA ASN A 137 -11.86 -12.11 -1.28
C ASN A 137 -12.04 -13.64 -1.17
N GLN A 138 -11.02 -14.43 -1.52
CA GLN A 138 -11.09 -15.89 -1.48
C GLN A 138 -10.68 -16.49 -0.13
N ASN A 139 -9.84 -15.78 0.63
CA ASN A 139 -9.16 -16.33 1.81
C ASN A 139 -9.56 -15.68 3.13
N ARG A 140 -9.93 -14.39 3.14
CA ARG A 140 -10.34 -13.65 4.34
C ARG A 140 -11.85 -13.65 4.59
N MET A 141 -12.66 -13.96 3.57
CA MET A 141 -14.13 -13.98 3.66
C MET A 141 -14.70 -15.35 4.07
N LYS A 142 -13.89 -16.20 4.73
CA LYS A 142 -14.30 -17.52 5.22
C LYS A 142 -14.60 -17.50 6.71
#